data_AF-A0A0K1NMK9-F1
#
_entry.id   AF-A0A0K1NMK9-F1
#
_cell.length_a   1.000
_cell.length_b   1.000
_cell.length_c   1.000
_cell.angle_alpha   90.00
_cell.angle_beta   90.00
_cell.angle_gamma   90.00
#
_symmetry.space_group_name_H-M   'P 1'
#
loop_
_entity.id
_entity.type
_entity.pdbx_description
1 polymer ?
#
loop_
_entity_poly.entity_id
_entity_poly.type
_entity_poly.pdbx_seq_one_letter_code
_entity_poly.pdbx_strand_id
1 'polypeptide(L)'
;MQPNAFQRAAPAHRSRASLANNALCPFFSRSNNPGLILAIQSAGVSRGRNGFRKDKSGEKLAESEEDLLEHRTDGSDAFDTLYISCEKFPVHDIVNVPVSGVM
;
A
#
# COMPACT_ATOMS: atom_id res chain seq x y z
N MET A 1 32.25 -28.33 -12.87
CA MET A 1 32.30 -27.26 -11.85
C MET A 1 30.89 -26.78 -11.61
N GLN A 2 30.30 -27.12 -10.46
CA GLN A 2 29.01 -26.59 -9.99
C GLN A 2 29.32 -25.42 -9.04
N PRO A 3 28.63 -24.26 -9.11
CA PRO A 3 28.80 -23.22 -8.11
C PRO A 3 28.09 -23.58 -6.79
N ASN A 4 28.78 -23.25 -5.70
CA ASN A 4 28.50 -23.63 -4.32
C ASN A 4 27.28 -22.92 -3.69
N ALA A 5 26.58 -23.66 -2.84
CA ALA A 5 25.38 -23.28 -2.10
C ALA A 5 25.61 -22.33 -0.90
N PHE A 6 26.38 -21.25 -1.06
CA PHE A 6 26.77 -20.37 0.07
C PHE A 6 26.57 -18.85 -0.14
N GLN A 7 25.58 -18.45 -0.93
CA GLN A 7 25.13 -17.04 -0.99
C GLN A 7 23.65 -16.86 -0.63
N ARG A 8 23.15 -17.69 0.30
CA ARG A 8 21.87 -17.43 0.96
C ARG A 8 22.04 -16.42 2.10
N ALA A 9 21.01 -15.56 2.19
CA ALA A 9 20.58 -14.75 3.32
C ALA A 9 21.25 -13.38 3.50
N ALA A 10 20.67 -12.36 2.87
CA ALA A 10 20.51 -11.06 3.51
C ALA A 10 19.06 -10.97 4.05
N PRO A 11 18.84 -10.76 5.35
CA PRO A 11 17.51 -10.48 5.86
C PRO A 11 17.23 -9.00 5.56
N ALA A 12 16.66 -8.72 4.39
CA ALA A 12 16.02 -7.43 4.18
C ALA A 12 14.89 -7.33 5.21
N HIS A 13 14.99 -6.33 6.09
CA HIS A 13 14.05 -6.02 7.16
C HIS A 13 12.62 -5.98 6.60
N ARG A 14 11.92 -7.12 6.64
CA ARG A 14 10.53 -7.24 6.20
C ARG A 14 9.66 -6.56 7.24
N SER A 15 9.27 -5.31 7.00
CA SER A 15 8.09 -4.73 7.65
C SER A 15 6.85 -5.48 7.14
N ARG A 16 6.55 -6.61 7.77
CA ARG A 16 5.37 -7.44 7.47
C ARG A 16 4.13 -6.74 8.00
N ALA A 17 3.36 -6.15 7.09
CA ALA A 17 1.94 -5.91 7.28
C ALA A 17 1.19 -6.78 6.26
N SER A 18 1.04 -8.07 6.56
CA SER A 18 0.17 -8.97 5.80
C SER A 18 -0.53 -9.87 6.81
N LEU A 19 -1.83 -9.66 7.02
CA LEU A 19 -2.64 -10.36 8.03
C LEU A 19 -3.37 -11.60 7.50
N ALA A 20 -3.13 -12.01 6.25
CA ALA A 20 -3.59 -13.29 5.71
C ALA A 20 -2.44 -14.04 5.01
N ASN A 21 -2.41 -15.37 5.18
CA ASN A 21 -1.36 -16.25 4.64
C ASN A 21 -1.29 -16.29 3.09
N ASN A 22 -2.20 -15.61 2.39
CA ASN A 22 -2.25 -15.46 0.92
C ASN A 22 -2.36 -13.99 0.46
N ALA A 23 -2.16 -13.02 1.35
CA ALA A 23 -2.25 -11.61 0.98
C ALA A 23 -1.12 -11.23 0.01
N LEU A 24 -1.46 -10.67 -1.15
CA LEU A 24 -0.51 -10.07 -2.07
C LEU A 24 0.26 -8.96 -1.33
N CYS A 25 1.57 -9.16 -1.18
CA CYS A 25 2.46 -8.16 -0.59
C CYS A 25 3.13 -7.38 -1.73
N PRO A 26 2.68 -6.16 -2.04
CA PRO A 26 3.28 -5.39 -3.12
C PRO A 26 4.74 -5.05 -2.79
N PHE A 27 5.62 -5.22 -3.78
CA PHE A 27 7.02 -4.80 -3.71
C PHE A 27 7.19 -3.49 -4.47
N PHE A 28 7.81 -2.50 -3.81
CA PHE A 28 8.02 -1.18 -4.39
C PHE A 28 9.51 -0.92 -4.66
N SER A 29 9.83 -0.38 -5.83
CA SER A 29 11.16 0.17 -6.10
C SER A 29 11.35 1.45 -5.29
N ARG A 30 12.12 1.37 -4.20
CA ARG A 30 12.24 2.48 -3.25
C ARG A 30 12.90 3.73 -3.84
N SER A 31 13.97 3.55 -4.60
CA SER A 31 14.70 4.65 -5.23
C SER A 31 13.83 5.41 -6.24
N ASN A 32 12.94 4.72 -6.93
CA ASN A 32 12.17 5.29 -8.02
C ASN A 32 10.83 5.88 -7.56
N ASN A 33 10.35 5.50 -6.37
CA ASN A 33 9.02 5.87 -5.88
C ASN A 33 9.03 6.38 -4.42
N PRO A 34 9.90 7.34 -4.05
CA PRO A 34 9.99 7.81 -2.67
C PRO A 34 8.68 8.43 -2.16
N GLY A 35 7.98 9.21 -3.00
CA GLY A 35 6.71 9.83 -2.64
C GLY A 35 5.58 8.83 -2.38
N LEU A 36 5.49 7.78 -3.21
CA LEU A 36 4.52 6.70 -3.02
C LEU A 36 4.75 5.96 -1.69
N ILE A 37 6.01 5.70 -1.35
CA ILE A 37 6.37 5.05 -0.09
C ILE A 37 5.94 5.90 1.09
N LEU A 38 6.23 7.20 1.06
CA LEU A 38 5.80 8.13 2.10
C LEU A 38 4.27 8.13 2.24
N ALA A 39 3.54 8.24 1.12
CA ALA A 39 2.07 8.25 1.12
C ALA A 39 1.46 6.97 1.72
N ILE A 40 2.03 5.80 1.42
CA ILE A 40 1.55 4.52 1.98
C ILE A 40 1.90 4.41 3.48
N GLN A 41 3.10 4.86 3.88
CA GLN A 41 3.56 4.77 5.26
C GLN A 41 2.87 5.76 6.20
N SER A 42 2.49 6.94 5.70
CA SER A 42 1.76 7.95 6.47
C SER A 42 0.24 7.74 6.47
N ALA A 43 -0.28 6.84 5.63
CA ALA A 43 -1.71 6.60 5.50
C ALA A 43 -2.35 6.18 6.83
N GLY A 44 -3.38 6.94 7.24
CA GLY A 44 -4.24 6.55 8.35
C GLY A 44 -5.07 5.32 8.00
N VAL A 45 -5.16 4.35 8.92
CA VAL A 45 -5.97 3.13 8.76
C VAL A 45 -6.78 2.86 10.02
N SER A 46 -7.98 2.31 9.83
CA SER A 46 -8.88 1.90 10.91
C SER A 46 -9.41 0.48 10.69
N ARG A 47 -9.93 -0.14 11.75
CA ARG A 47 -10.63 -1.42 11.67
C ARG A 47 -12.13 -1.16 11.47
N GLY A 48 -12.70 -1.69 10.40
CA GLY A 48 -14.13 -1.66 10.12
C GLY A 48 -14.77 -3.05 10.18
N ARG A 49 -16.07 -3.10 9.84
CA ARG A 49 -16.87 -4.35 9.79
C ARG A 49 -16.26 -5.42 8.88
N ASN A 50 -15.61 -5.00 7.79
CA ASN A 50 -15.03 -5.88 6.76
C ASN A 50 -13.50 -5.97 6.84
N GLY A 51 -12.93 -5.80 8.04
CA GLY A 51 -11.48 -5.79 8.25
C GLY A 51 -10.87 -4.38 8.18
N PHE A 52 -9.59 -4.30 7.84
CA PHE A 52 -8.91 -3.01 7.72
C PHE A 52 -9.47 -2.19 6.56
N ARG A 53 -9.50 -0.88 6.76
CA ARG A 53 -9.81 0.11 5.75
C ARG A 53 -8.93 1.33 5.97
N LYS A 54 -8.74 2.11 4.92
CA LYS A 54 -8.21 3.45 5.06
C LYS A 54 -9.12 4.29 5.97
N ASP A 55 -8.52 5.13 6.81
CA ASP A 55 -9.28 6.11 7.55
C ASP A 55 -9.65 7.28 6.64
N LYS A 56 -10.96 7.54 6.53
CA LYS A 56 -11.55 8.56 5.65
C LYS A 56 -12.39 9.56 6.44
N SER A 57 -12.26 9.61 7.76
CA SER A 57 -13.08 10.47 8.60
C SER A 57 -12.89 11.97 8.32
N GLY A 58 -11.73 12.38 7.80
CA GLY A 58 -11.41 13.77 7.49
C GLY A 58 -11.77 14.21 6.06
N GLU A 59 -12.14 13.29 5.15
CA GLU A 59 -12.21 13.57 3.70
C GLU A 59 -13.26 14.65 3.37
N LYS A 60 -14.28 14.77 4.23
CA LYS A 60 -15.39 15.73 4.10
C LYS A 60 -15.31 16.90 5.07
N LEU A 61 -14.27 16.97 5.91
CA LEU A 61 -14.09 18.07 6.85
C LEU A 61 -13.45 19.25 6.12
N ALA A 62 -13.91 20.46 6.43
CA ALA A 62 -13.25 21.67 5.95
C ALA A 62 -11.81 21.75 6.49
N GLU A 63 -10.97 22.50 5.80
CA GLU A 63 -9.63 22.86 6.28
C GLU A 63 -9.75 23.80 7.49
N SER A 64 -8.86 23.65 8.48
CA SER A 64 -8.67 24.63 9.56
C SER A 64 -7.20 24.97 9.70
N GLU A 65 -6.86 26.04 10.44
CA GLU A 65 -5.46 26.42 10.68
C GLU A 65 -4.67 25.30 11.39
N GLU A 66 -5.35 24.46 12.17
CA GLU A 66 -4.76 23.32 12.88
C GLU A 66 -4.75 22.01 12.08
N ASP A 67 -5.53 21.90 10.99
CA ASP A 67 -5.72 20.68 10.21
C ASP A 67 -5.77 20.99 8.71
N LEU A 68 -4.58 21.26 8.15
CA LEU A 68 -4.37 21.57 6.74
C LEU A 68 -4.57 20.35 5.85
N LEU A 69 -5.18 20.55 4.68
CA LEU A 69 -5.49 19.48 3.73
C LEU A 69 -4.23 18.77 3.22
N GLU A 70 -3.13 19.50 3.06
CA GLU A 70 -1.85 18.95 2.59
C GLU A 70 -1.21 17.92 3.55
N HIS A 71 -1.63 17.91 4.82
CA HIS A 71 -1.15 16.95 5.81
C HIS A 71 -2.06 15.72 5.92
N ARG A 72 -3.29 15.78 5.36
CA ARG A 72 -4.24 14.68 5.42
C ARG A 72 -3.88 13.61 4.39
N THR A 73 -4.15 12.36 4.76
CA THR A 73 -3.88 11.19 3.88
C THR A 73 -5.14 10.51 3.40
N ASP A 74 -6.30 10.88 3.92
CA ASP A 74 -7.63 10.36 3.60
C ASP A 74 -8.06 10.59 2.14
N GLY A 75 -7.55 11.64 1.47
CA GLY A 75 -7.75 11.89 0.03
C GLY A 75 -6.90 11.05 -0.94
N SER A 76 -5.83 10.39 -0.49
CA SER A 76 -4.90 9.65 -1.38
C SER A 76 -5.35 8.22 -1.75
N ASP A 77 -5.60 7.91 -3.02
CA ASP A 77 -6.06 6.58 -3.44
C ASP A 77 -4.99 5.47 -3.42
N ALA A 78 -3.72 5.80 -3.14
CA ALA A 78 -2.61 4.84 -3.20
C ALA A 78 -2.81 3.63 -2.26
N PHE A 79 -3.28 3.86 -1.03
CA PHE A 79 -3.50 2.80 -0.04
C PHE A 79 -4.69 1.90 -0.41
N ASP A 80 -5.81 2.51 -0.84
CA ASP A 80 -7.01 1.78 -1.28
C ASP A 80 -6.69 0.90 -2.49
N THR A 81 -5.92 1.43 -3.44
CA THR A 81 -5.53 0.69 -4.65
C THR A 81 -4.56 -0.44 -4.33
N LEU A 82 -3.51 -0.20 -3.55
CA LEU A 82 -2.40 -1.17 -3.43
C LEU A 82 -2.57 -2.17 -2.29
N TYR A 83 -3.17 -1.77 -1.16
CA TYR A 83 -3.31 -2.66 0.00
C TYR A 83 -4.72 -3.22 0.11
N ILE A 84 -5.75 -2.36 0.01
CA ILE A 84 -7.14 -2.85 0.12
C ILE A 84 -7.48 -3.73 -1.07
N SER A 85 -7.07 -3.38 -2.28
CA SER A 85 -7.38 -4.21 -3.46
C SER A 85 -6.59 -5.51 -3.47
N CYS A 86 -5.31 -5.51 -3.08
CA CYS A 86 -4.51 -6.73 -2.96
C CYS A 86 -5.07 -7.71 -1.90
N GLU A 87 -5.65 -7.19 -0.81
CA GLU A 87 -6.28 -8.00 0.22
C GLU A 87 -7.66 -8.52 -0.22
N LYS A 88 -8.50 -7.65 -0.81
CA LYS A 88 -9.90 -7.99 -1.12
C LYS A 88 -10.10 -8.69 -2.46
N PHE A 89 -9.23 -8.43 -3.43
CA PHE A 89 -9.36 -8.89 -4.81
C PHE A 89 -8.04 -9.52 -5.29
N PRO A 90 -7.59 -10.61 -4.65
CA PRO A 90 -6.35 -11.27 -5.05
C PRO A 90 -6.48 -11.86 -6.45
N VAL A 91 -5.61 -11.41 -7.36
CA VAL A 91 -5.50 -11.95 -8.71
C VAL A 91 -4.41 -13.03 -8.72
N HIS A 92 -4.74 -14.20 -9.25
CA HIS A 92 -3.87 -15.38 -9.23
C HIS A 92 -3.09 -15.58 -10.54
N ASP A 93 -3.37 -14.78 -11.57
CA ASP A 93 -2.78 -14.86 -12.91
C ASP A 93 -2.40 -13.47 -13.46
N ILE A 94 -1.68 -13.43 -14.59
CA ILE A 94 -1.36 -12.18 -15.30
C ILE A 94 -2.64 -11.62 -15.92
N VAL A 95 -3.07 -10.44 -15.46
CA VAL A 95 -4.24 -9.73 -16.01
C VAL A 95 -3.80 -8.52 -16.82
N ASN A 96 -4.40 -8.34 -18.00
CA ASN A 96 -4.22 -7.14 -18.79
C ASN A 96 -5.22 -6.08 -18.30
N VAL A 97 -4.73 -5.04 -17.62
CA VAL A 97 -5.59 -3.97 -17.08
C VAL A 97 -5.65 -2.83 -18.11
N PRO A 98 -6.82 -2.50 -18.67
CA PRO A 98 -6.93 -1.36 -19.58
C PRO A 98 -6.75 -0.06 -18.79
N VAL A 99 -5.72 0.72 -19.11
CA VAL A 99 -5.40 2.02 -18.46
C VAL A 99 -6.25 3.18 -19.03
N SER A 100 -7.44 2.89 -19.52
CA SER A 100 -8.33 3.94 -20.04
C SER A 100 -9.00 4.65 -18.86
N GLY A 101 -8.43 5.77 -18.41
CA GLY A 101 -9.09 6.67 -17.45
C GLY A 101 -8.28 7.14 -16.25
N VAL A 102 -6.97 6.86 -16.16
CA VAL A 102 -6.12 7.47 -15.12
C VAL A 102 -5.67 8.84 -15.61
N MET A 103 -6.33 9.89 -15.15
CA MET A 103 -5.96 11.31 -15.30
C MET A 103 -5.61 11.88 -13.93
#